data_AF-A0A2V5ZPF7-F1
#
_entry.id   AF-A0A2V5ZPF7-F1
#
_cell.length_a   1.000
_cell.length_b   1.000
_cell.length_c   1.000
_cell.angle_alpha   90.00
_cell.angle_beta   90.00
_cell.angle_gamma   90.00
#
_symmetry.space_group_name_H-M   'P 1'
#
loop_
_entity.id
_entity.type
_entity.pdbx_description
1 polymer ?
#
loop_
_entity_poly.entity_id
_entity_poly.type
_entity_poly.pdbx_seq_one_letter_code
_entity_poly.pdbx_strand_id
1 'polypeptide(L)'
;MFGLARANRRGRSRRCVNRGQLLDLERFQDPGKLAALETAAELDEYTYLVAGSAGEFWTQLCFRHLPKFSSRSETEMLDLAKQYGIGLQLINILRDAGADLRAGRCYFPKEEVVALAMEPSQIIREPQRFLPIHRKWREKAEQGVAAGIKYADAVRNRRVRIATVLPALVGARTLALIRDARATALHRHVKVPRKEMRGIVTSLISSLGSRSRINSLHRELSR
;
A
#
# COMPACT_ATOMS: atom_id res chain seq x y z
N MET A 1 0.02 26.75 25.12
CA MET A 1 -0.78 26.21 23.98
C MET A 1 -0.11 25.08 23.17
N PHE A 2 1.23 24.97 23.08
CA PHE A 2 1.90 23.95 22.25
C PHE A 2 1.84 22.49 22.77
N GLY A 3 1.46 22.25 24.03
CA GLY A 3 1.43 20.92 24.66
C GLY A 3 0.19 20.07 24.31
N LEU A 4 -1.01 20.67 24.27
CA LEU A 4 -2.25 19.93 23.97
C LEU A 4 -2.33 19.45 22.51
N ALA A 5 -1.84 20.24 21.56
CA ALA A 5 -1.77 19.83 20.16
C ALA A 5 -0.82 18.63 19.92
N ARG A 6 0.19 18.44 20.80
CA ARG A 6 1.21 17.38 20.69
C ARG A 6 0.70 16.00 21.13
N ALA A 7 -0.11 15.93 22.18
CA ALA A 7 -0.74 14.68 22.62
C ALA A 7 -1.85 14.24 21.64
N ASN A 8 -2.57 15.20 21.08
CA ASN A 8 -3.74 14.92 20.25
C ASN A 8 -3.39 14.25 18.90
N ARG A 9 -2.20 14.52 18.33
CA ARG A 9 -1.77 13.96 17.02
C ARG A 9 -1.19 12.53 17.10
N ARG A 10 -0.45 12.17 18.17
CA ARG A 10 0.02 10.78 18.36
C ARG A 10 -1.15 9.83 18.64
N GLY A 11 -2.13 10.30 19.40
CA GLY A 11 -3.39 9.59 19.59
C GLY A 11 -4.16 9.42 18.28
N ARG A 12 -4.12 10.41 17.38
CA ARG A 12 -4.89 10.38 16.12
C ARG A 12 -4.50 9.21 15.20
N SER A 13 -3.22 9.00 14.91
CA SER A 13 -2.81 7.90 14.01
C SER A 13 -3.10 6.51 14.60
N ARG A 14 -2.80 6.29 15.89
CA ARG A 14 -3.20 5.04 16.57
C ARG A 14 -4.71 4.84 16.57
N ARG A 15 -5.50 5.90 16.81
CA ARG A 15 -6.96 5.85 16.71
C ARG A 15 -7.43 5.56 15.28
N CYS A 16 -6.77 6.11 14.26
CA CYS A 16 -7.08 5.81 12.87
C CYS A 16 -6.82 4.34 12.52
N VAL A 17 -5.64 3.80 12.87
CA VAL A 17 -5.31 2.39 12.62
C VAL A 17 -6.26 1.48 13.40
N ASN A 18 -6.49 1.74 14.68
CA ASN A 18 -7.43 0.97 15.49
C ASN A 18 -8.86 1.06 14.92
N ARG A 19 -9.30 2.24 14.46
CA ARG A 19 -10.62 2.40 13.83
C ARG A 19 -10.71 1.60 12.54
N GLY A 20 -9.68 1.62 11.70
CA GLY A 20 -9.63 0.82 10.48
C GLY A 20 -9.67 -0.69 10.76
N GLN A 21 -8.97 -1.15 11.80
CA GLN A 21 -9.02 -2.55 12.25
C GLN A 21 -10.39 -2.92 12.83
N LEU A 22 -11.03 -2.03 13.58
CA LEU A 22 -12.39 -2.24 14.08
C LEU A 22 -13.40 -2.30 12.94
N LEU A 23 -13.29 -1.43 11.94
CA LEU A 23 -14.14 -1.48 10.74
C LEU A 23 -13.97 -2.80 9.98
N ASP A 24 -12.74 -3.34 9.91
CA ASP A 24 -12.48 -4.67 9.31
C ASP A 24 -13.24 -5.77 10.06
N LEU A 25 -13.16 -5.76 11.40
CA LEU A 25 -13.89 -6.69 12.25
C LEU A 25 -15.40 -6.53 12.10
N GLU A 26 -15.94 -5.30 12.11
CA GLU A 26 -17.37 -5.00 11.95
C GLU A 26 -17.90 -5.44 10.58
N ARG A 27 -17.11 -5.31 9.52
CA ARG A 27 -17.52 -5.63 8.14
C ARG A 27 -17.42 -7.12 7.80
N PHE A 28 -16.47 -7.84 8.40
CA PHE A 28 -16.17 -9.23 8.06
C PHE A 28 -16.42 -10.21 9.23
N GLN A 29 -17.45 -9.95 10.04
CA GLN A 29 -17.75 -10.71 11.27
C GLN A 29 -18.07 -12.19 11.03
N ASP A 30 -18.66 -12.54 9.88
CA ASP A 30 -19.12 -13.88 9.57
C ASP A 30 -18.25 -14.51 8.45
N PRO A 31 -17.31 -15.41 8.79
CA PRO A 31 -16.47 -16.09 7.80
C PRO A 31 -17.27 -16.94 6.79
N GLY A 32 -18.51 -17.30 7.11
CA GLY A 32 -19.40 -18.07 6.23
C GLY A 32 -20.10 -17.22 5.17
N LYS A 33 -20.07 -15.89 5.30
CA LYS A 33 -20.74 -14.97 4.39
C LYS A 33 -19.75 -14.00 3.77
N LEU A 34 -19.66 -14.05 2.43
CA LEU A 34 -18.87 -13.07 1.69
C LEU A 34 -19.47 -11.67 1.88
N ALA A 35 -18.74 -10.79 2.54
CA ALA A 35 -19.04 -9.37 2.64
C ALA A 35 -18.09 -8.56 1.74
N ALA A 36 -18.60 -7.46 1.19
CA ALA A 36 -17.86 -6.56 0.33
C ALA A 36 -17.92 -5.12 0.86
N LEU A 37 -16.91 -4.31 0.56
CA LEU A 37 -17.05 -2.85 0.68
C LEU A 37 -18.09 -2.37 -0.35
N GLU A 38 -18.93 -1.41 0.02
CA GLU A 38 -20.00 -0.95 -0.85
C GLU A 38 -19.45 -0.04 -1.96
N THR A 39 -18.54 0.88 -1.62
CA THR A 39 -18.07 1.92 -2.53
C THR A 39 -16.55 2.04 -2.64
N ALA A 40 -16.08 2.67 -3.73
CA ALA A 40 -14.67 3.02 -3.90
C ALA A 40 -14.16 3.97 -2.80
N ALA A 41 -15.04 4.85 -2.30
CA ALA A 41 -14.72 5.75 -1.21
C ALA A 41 -14.44 4.99 0.11
N GLU A 42 -15.14 3.88 0.37
CA GLU A 42 -14.87 3.06 1.56
C GLU A 42 -13.52 2.36 1.48
N LEU A 43 -13.10 1.90 0.30
CA LEU A 43 -11.77 1.31 0.12
C LEU A 43 -10.67 2.37 0.30
N ASP A 44 -10.89 3.57 -0.19
CA ASP A 44 -10.00 4.71 0.02
C ASP A 44 -9.89 5.12 1.48
N GLU A 45 -11.03 5.21 2.18
CA GLU A 45 -11.05 5.49 3.60
C GLU A 45 -10.33 4.40 4.40
N TYR A 46 -10.62 3.13 4.11
CA TYR A 46 -10.00 2.00 4.78
C TYR A 46 -8.48 2.00 4.63
N THR A 47 -7.98 2.12 3.40
CA THR A 47 -6.53 2.15 3.12
C THR A 47 -5.85 3.38 3.73
N TYR A 48 -6.54 4.53 3.78
CA TYR A 48 -6.05 5.69 4.51
C TYR A 48 -5.97 5.42 6.02
N LEU A 49 -7.03 4.89 6.64
CA LEU A 49 -7.08 4.66 8.07
C LEU A 49 -5.98 3.70 8.53
N VAL A 50 -5.81 2.57 7.83
CA VAL A 50 -4.88 1.51 8.26
C VAL A 50 -3.43 1.73 7.84
N ALA A 51 -3.17 2.50 6.78
CA ALA A 51 -1.81 2.65 6.24
C ALA A 51 -1.42 4.09 5.89
N GLY A 52 -2.28 4.87 5.23
CA GLY A 52 -1.99 6.28 4.92
C GLY A 52 -1.69 7.11 6.17
N SER A 53 -2.51 6.94 7.22
CA SER A 53 -2.36 7.61 8.52
C SER A 53 -1.07 7.23 9.25
N ALA A 54 -0.54 6.02 9.01
CA ALA A 54 0.74 5.58 9.54
C ALA A 54 1.91 6.28 8.84
N GLY A 55 1.82 6.47 7.51
CA GLY A 55 2.79 7.25 6.74
C GLY A 55 2.90 8.70 7.23
N GLU A 56 1.76 9.36 7.44
CA GLU A 56 1.71 10.71 8.02
C GLU A 56 2.35 10.75 9.41
N PHE A 57 2.03 9.79 10.28
CA PHE A 57 2.59 9.70 11.62
C PHE A 57 4.11 9.60 11.63
N TRP A 58 4.68 8.67 10.85
CA TRP A 58 6.14 8.50 10.78
C TRP A 58 6.83 9.73 10.21
N THR A 59 6.20 10.40 9.24
CA THR A 59 6.71 11.64 8.65
C THR A 59 6.77 12.75 9.70
N GLN A 60 5.68 12.98 10.46
CA GLN A 60 5.65 13.97 11.54
C GLN A 60 6.69 13.66 12.63
N LEU A 61 6.91 12.38 12.94
CA LEU A 61 7.92 11.96 13.90
C LEU A 61 9.33 12.29 13.39
N CYS A 62 9.60 12.03 12.11
CA CYS A 62 10.88 12.35 11.48
C CYS A 62 11.15 13.85 11.45
N PHE A 63 10.19 14.69 11.04
CA PHE A 63 10.35 16.15 11.06
C PHE A 63 10.62 16.69 12.48
N ARG A 64 10.03 16.06 13.51
CA ARG A 64 10.23 16.48 14.90
C ARG A 64 11.61 16.12 15.46
N HIS A 65 12.17 14.99 15.06
CA HIS A 65 13.33 14.40 15.75
C HIS A 65 14.58 14.26 14.88
N LEU A 66 14.47 14.41 13.56
CA LEU A 66 15.61 14.31 12.64
C LEU A 66 15.92 15.68 12.03
N PRO A 67 17.03 16.32 12.42
CA PRO A 67 17.47 17.58 11.82
C PRO A 67 17.63 17.43 10.31
N LYS A 68 17.14 18.42 9.55
CA LYS A 68 17.24 18.44 8.09
C LYS A 68 16.71 17.14 7.44
N PHE A 69 15.61 16.59 7.98
CA PHE A 69 15.04 15.31 7.54
C PHE A 69 14.84 15.19 6.02
N SER A 70 14.22 16.20 5.42
CA SER A 70 13.83 16.21 4.00
C SER A 70 14.37 17.42 3.26
N SER A 71 14.52 17.30 1.94
CA SER A 71 14.71 18.43 1.02
C SER A 71 13.40 19.10 0.57
N ARG A 72 12.24 18.51 0.91
CA ARG A 72 10.90 19.05 0.62
C ARG A 72 10.23 19.56 1.90
N SER A 73 9.15 20.33 1.72
CA SER A 73 8.33 20.82 2.84
C SER A 73 7.67 19.67 3.63
N GLU A 74 7.27 19.94 4.88
CA GLU A 74 6.53 18.95 5.68
C GLU A 74 5.20 18.57 5.02
N THR A 75 4.47 19.54 4.46
CA THR A 75 3.19 19.32 3.75
C THR A 75 3.36 18.36 2.58
N GLU A 76 4.32 18.61 1.67
CA GLU A 76 4.57 17.71 0.54
C GLU A 76 4.94 16.29 1.00
N MET A 77 5.75 16.18 2.05
CA MET A 77 6.15 14.89 2.58
C MET A 77 4.98 14.13 3.21
N LEU A 78 4.05 14.83 3.87
CA LEU A 78 2.83 14.23 4.41
C LEU A 78 1.93 13.68 3.29
N ASP A 79 1.74 14.44 2.23
CA ASP A 79 0.94 14.02 1.07
C ASP A 79 1.56 12.79 0.39
N LEU A 80 2.87 12.81 0.17
CA LEU A 80 3.60 11.67 -0.38
C LEU A 80 3.51 10.44 0.54
N ALA A 81 3.63 10.62 1.86
CA ALA A 81 3.56 9.52 2.82
C ALA A 81 2.16 8.91 2.90
N LYS A 82 1.11 9.75 2.84
CA LYS A 82 -0.29 9.29 2.78
C LYS A 82 -0.53 8.42 1.55
N GLN A 83 -0.17 8.92 0.36
CA GLN A 83 -0.32 8.18 -0.90
C GLN A 83 0.51 6.89 -0.90
N TYR A 84 1.72 6.95 -0.36
CA TYR A 84 2.58 5.78 -0.26
C TYR A 84 1.99 4.69 0.65
N GLY A 85 1.52 5.07 1.84
CA GLY A 85 0.86 4.14 2.77
C GLY A 85 -0.38 3.49 2.14
N ILE A 86 -1.24 4.28 1.48
CA ILE A 86 -2.40 3.77 0.73
C ILE A 86 -1.96 2.77 -0.34
N GLY A 87 -0.95 3.10 -1.15
CA GLY A 87 -0.44 2.20 -2.19
C GLY A 87 0.08 0.88 -1.65
N LEU A 88 0.82 0.90 -0.54
CA LEU A 88 1.30 -0.32 0.12
C LEU A 88 0.16 -1.21 0.60
N GLN A 89 -0.92 -0.62 1.13
CA GLN A 89 -2.08 -1.41 1.54
C GLN A 89 -2.85 -1.98 0.35
N LEU A 90 -3.01 -1.21 -0.73
CA LEU A 90 -3.61 -1.72 -1.96
C LEU A 90 -2.81 -2.89 -2.56
N ILE A 91 -1.47 -2.87 -2.48
CA ILE A 91 -0.64 -4.03 -2.88
C ILE A 91 -1.02 -5.28 -2.08
N ASN A 92 -1.19 -5.16 -0.76
CA ASN A 92 -1.58 -6.29 0.07
C ASN A 92 -2.97 -6.82 -0.35
N ILE A 93 -3.95 -5.92 -0.51
CA ILE A 93 -5.30 -6.28 -0.96
C ILE A 93 -5.28 -7.00 -2.32
N LEU A 94 -4.52 -6.49 -3.29
CA LEU A 94 -4.40 -7.10 -4.62
C LEU A 94 -3.71 -8.47 -4.57
N ARG A 95 -2.62 -8.58 -3.80
CA ARG A 95 -1.84 -9.80 -3.65
C ARG A 95 -2.65 -10.91 -2.98
N ASP A 96 -3.42 -10.55 -1.96
CA ASP A 96 -4.11 -11.50 -1.08
C ASP A 96 -5.59 -11.69 -1.46
N ALA A 97 -6.09 -10.96 -2.44
CA ALA A 97 -7.48 -10.97 -2.93
C ALA A 97 -8.11 -12.36 -3.02
N GLY A 98 -7.39 -13.33 -3.60
CA GLY A 98 -7.89 -14.70 -3.71
C GLY A 98 -8.12 -15.37 -2.36
N ALA A 99 -7.18 -15.21 -1.42
CA ALA A 99 -7.29 -15.77 -0.08
C ALA A 99 -8.36 -15.05 0.75
N ASP A 100 -8.44 -13.73 0.62
CA ASP A 100 -9.45 -12.92 1.30
C ASP A 100 -10.86 -13.30 0.84
N LEU A 101 -11.09 -13.42 -0.47
CA LEU A 101 -12.40 -13.83 -1.02
C LEU A 101 -12.81 -15.23 -0.54
N ARG A 102 -11.86 -16.17 -0.45
CA ARG A 102 -12.11 -17.52 0.10
C ARG A 102 -12.43 -17.49 1.61
N ALA A 103 -11.95 -16.48 2.31
CA ALA A 103 -12.22 -16.24 3.73
C ALA A 103 -13.46 -15.35 3.96
N GLY A 104 -14.27 -15.08 2.94
CA GLY A 104 -15.48 -14.26 3.06
C GLY A 104 -15.22 -12.75 3.07
N ARG A 105 -14.01 -12.29 2.67
CA ARG A 105 -13.63 -10.87 2.68
C ARG A 105 -13.40 -10.35 1.27
N CYS A 106 -14.24 -9.42 0.82
CA CYS A 106 -14.05 -8.69 -0.43
C CYS A 106 -13.75 -7.21 -0.14
N TYR A 107 -12.51 -6.79 -0.33
CA TYR A 107 -12.15 -5.38 -0.21
C TYR A 107 -12.51 -4.55 -1.44
N PHE A 108 -12.81 -5.18 -2.58
CA PHE A 108 -13.16 -4.45 -3.80
C PHE A 108 -14.60 -3.93 -3.74
N PRO A 109 -14.86 -2.71 -4.25
CA PRO A 109 -16.18 -2.10 -4.16
C PRO A 109 -17.26 -2.90 -4.89
N LYS A 110 -18.35 -3.20 -4.19
CA LYS A 110 -19.52 -3.90 -4.73
C LYS A 110 -20.14 -3.12 -5.88
N GLU A 111 -20.23 -1.79 -5.78
CA GLU A 111 -20.75 -0.94 -6.86
C GLU A 111 -19.98 -1.15 -8.19
N GLU A 112 -18.65 -1.31 -8.12
CA GLU A 112 -17.82 -1.53 -9.31
C GLU A 112 -18.03 -2.94 -9.88
N VAL A 113 -18.18 -3.94 -9.01
CA VAL A 113 -18.41 -5.34 -9.39
C VAL A 113 -19.78 -5.48 -10.06
N VAL A 114 -20.82 -4.87 -9.49
CA VAL A 114 -22.18 -4.83 -10.05
C VAL A 114 -22.22 -4.09 -11.39
N ALA A 115 -21.42 -3.03 -11.56
CA ALA A 115 -21.29 -2.34 -12.86
C ALA A 115 -20.72 -3.24 -13.98
N LEU A 116 -20.06 -4.36 -13.63
CA LEU A 116 -19.65 -5.40 -14.58
C LEU A 116 -20.68 -6.54 -14.73
N ALA A 117 -21.90 -6.34 -14.21
CA ALA A 117 -22.96 -7.36 -14.10
C ALA A 117 -22.46 -8.64 -13.39
N MET A 118 -21.67 -8.45 -12.33
CA MET A 118 -21.13 -9.51 -11.49
C MET A 118 -21.58 -9.34 -10.04
N GLU A 119 -21.56 -10.43 -9.31
CA GLU A 119 -21.59 -10.45 -7.85
C GLU A 119 -20.18 -10.69 -7.27
N PRO A 120 -19.85 -10.19 -6.07
CA PRO A 120 -18.56 -10.45 -5.43
C PRO A 120 -18.20 -11.94 -5.33
N SER A 121 -19.19 -12.82 -5.15
CA SER A 121 -19.01 -14.28 -5.09
C SER A 121 -18.53 -14.90 -6.40
N GLN A 122 -18.74 -14.22 -7.53
CA GLN A 122 -18.31 -14.67 -8.86
C GLN A 122 -16.86 -14.33 -9.15
N ILE A 123 -16.20 -13.44 -8.39
CA ILE A 123 -14.84 -12.95 -8.69
C ILE A 123 -13.83 -14.11 -8.81
N ILE A 124 -13.89 -15.11 -7.91
CA ILE A 124 -13.01 -16.27 -7.96
C ILE A 124 -13.28 -17.14 -9.21
N ARG A 125 -14.56 -17.33 -9.55
CA ARG A 125 -14.98 -18.24 -10.64
C ARG A 125 -14.81 -17.62 -12.03
N GLU A 126 -14.95 -16.30 -12.11
CA GLU A 126 -14.91 -15.51 -13.35
C GLU A 126 -13.84 -14.41 -13.28
N PRO A 127 -12.57 -14.75 -12.99
CA PRO A 127 -11.52 -13.77 -12.72
C PRO A 127 -11.20 -12.87 -13.92
N GLN A 128 -11.51 -13.33 -15.14
CA GLN A 128 -11.31 -12.57 -16.37
C GLN A 128 -12.23 -11.35 -16.44
N ARG A 129 -13.49 -11.49 -16.02
CA ARG A 129 -14.45 -10.38 -16.00
C ARG A 129 -14.06 -9.34 -14.95
N PHE A 130 -13.44 -9.75 -13.84
CA PHE A 130 -12.98 -8.87 -12.77
C PHE A 130 -11.70 -8.06 -13.12
N LEU A 131 -10.97 -8.42 -14.18
CA LEU A 131 -9.69 -7.78 -14.53
C LEU A 131 -9.73 -6.25 -14.68
N PRO A 132 -10.79 -5.59 -15.19
CA PRO A 132 -10.86 -4.14 -15.25
C PRO A 132 -10.78 -3.47 -13.88
N ILE A 133 -11.51 -4.00 -12.88
CA ILE A 133 -11.49 -3.50 -11.49
C ILE A 133 -10.11 -3.75 -10.89
N HIS A 134 -9.61 -4.97 -11.02
CA HIS A 134 -8.27 -5.32 -10.54
C HIS A 134 -7.19 -4.39 -11.14
N ARG A 135 -7.29 -4.07 -12.43
CA ARG A 135 -6.35 -3.16 -13.12
C ARG A 135 -6.42 -1.76 -12.54
N LYS A 136 -7.63 -1.19 -12.37
CA LYS A 136 -7.84 0.15 -11.80
C LYS A 136 -7.14 0.30 -10.44
N TRP A 137 -7.36 -0.65 -9.54
CA TRP A 137 -6.77 -0.61 -8.20
C TRP A 137 -5.26 -0.90 -8.20
N ARG A 138 -4.78 -1.73 -9.14
CA ARG A 138 -3.33 -1.92 -9.36
C ARG A 138 -2.65 -0.63 -9.81
N GLU A 139 -3.22 0.10 -10.76
CA GLU A 139 -2.66 1.38 -11.24
C GLU A 139 -2.61 2.42 -10.11
N LYS A 140 -3.63 2.46 -9.23
CA LYS A 140 -3.60 3.29 -8.02
C LYS A 140 -2.49 2.87 -7.04
N ALA A 141 -2.26 1.57 -6.88
CA ALA A 141 -1.17 1.06 -6.07
C ALA A 141 0.21 1.44 -6.66
N GLU A 142 0.36 1.38 -7.98
CA GLU A 142 1.56 1.83 -8.72
C GLU A 142 1.83 3.33 -8.48
N GLN A 143 0.79 4.18 -8.46
CA GLN A 143 0.91 5.59 -8.11
C GLN A 143 1.41 5.79 -6.67
N GLY A 144 0.91 5.01 -5.71
CA GLY A 144 1.40 5.05 -4.33
C GLY A 144 2.86 4.60 -4.19
N VAL A 145 3.28 3.57 -4.94
CA VAL A 145 4.71 3.19 -5.02
C VAL A 145 5.55 4.34 -5.57
N ALA A 146 5.10 5.00 -6.65
CA ALA A 146 5.79 6.16 -7.20
C ALA A 146 5.88 7.32 -6.19
N ALA A 147 4.86 7.55 -5.37
CA ALA A 147 4.91 8.49 -4.26
C ALA A 147 5.97 8.08 -3.22
N GLY A 148 6.08 6.79 -2.89
CA GLY A 148 7.12 6.25 -2.02
C GLY A 148 8.54 6.46 -2.53
N ILE A 149 8.77 6.33 -3.85
CA ILE A 149 10.06 6.64 -4.48
C ILE A 149 10.37 8.14 -4.37
N LYS A 150 9.41 9.01 -4.68
CA LYS A 150 9.56 10.48 -4.52
C LYS A 150 9.84 10.88 -3.08
N TYR A 151 9.16 10.24 -2.12
CA TYR A 151 9.39 10.45 -0.69
C TYR A 151 10.83 10.08 -0.31
N ALA A 152 11.27 8.87 -0.67
CA ALA A 152 12.62 8.39 -0.36
C ALA A 152 13.70 9.28 -0.98
N ASP A 153 13.49 9.76 -2.21
CA ASP A 153 14.42 10.69 -2.87
C ASP A 153 14.62 11.98 -2.07
N ALA A 154 13.55 12.50 -1.45
CA ALA A 154 13.60 13.71 -0.62
C ALA A 154 14.25 13.49 0.76
N VAL A 155 14.22 12.27 1.31
CA VAL A 155 14.83 11.94 2.62
C VAL A 155 16.35 12.12 2.56
N ARG A 156 16.92 12.93 3.45
CA ARG A 156 18.38 13.20 3.48
C ARG A 156 19.18 12.10 4.19
N ASN A 157 18.66 11.56 5.29
CA ASN A 157 19.34 10.51 6.05
C ASN A 157 19.34 9.18 5.27
N ARG A 158 20.52 8.62 5.02
CA ARG A 158 20.68 7.40 4.20
C ARG A 158 19.98 6.17 4.79
N ARG A 159 20.06 5.97 6.12
CA ARG A 159 19.44 4.82 6.79
C ARG A 159 17.93 4.90 6.70
N VAL A 160 17.36 6.07 6.98
CA VAL A 160 15.92 6.30 6.85
C VAL A 160 15.48 6.13 5.40
N ARG A 161 16.24 6.67 4.43
CA ARG A 161 15.95 6.48 3.00
C ARG A 161 15.89 5.00 2.62
N ILE A 162 16.89 4.20 3.01
CA ILE A 162 16.90 2.75 2.73
C ILE A 162 15.69 2.06 3.36
N ALA A 163 15.41 2.33 4.64
CA ALA A 163 14.28 1.76 5.35
C ALA A 163 12.93 2.11 4.68
N THR A 164 12.78 3.36 4.22
CA THR A 164 11.57 3.84 3.57
C THR A 164 11.39 3.32 2.16
N VAL A 165 12.48 3.16 1.38
CA VAL A 165 12.38 2.78 -0.03
C VAL A 165 12.24 1.28 -0.27
N LEU A 166 12.72 0.45 0.66
CA LEU A 166 12.66 -1.00 0.52
C LEU A 166 11.23 -1.52 0.29
N PRO A 167 10.20 -1.12 1.07
CA PRO A 167 8.83 -1.53 0.80
C PRO A 167 8.30 -1.09 -0.58
N ALA A 168 8.70 0.09 -1.07
CA ALA A 168 8.29 0.59 -2.39
C ALA A 168 8.87 -0.29 -3.50
N LEU A 169 10.15 -0.67 -3.41
CA LEU A 169 10.80 -1.53 -4.41
C LEU A 169 10.23 -2.95 -4.41
N VAL A 170 9.98 -3.50 -3.22
CA VAL A 170 9.31 -4.80 -3.08
C VAL A 170 7.88 -4.72 -3.62
N GLY A 171 7.18 -3.62 -3.36
CA GLY A 171 5.85 -3.32 -3.87
C GLY A 171 5.83 -3.26 -5.40
N ALA A 172 6.75 -2.52 -6.02
CA ALA A 172 6.92 -2.45 -7.47
C ALA A 172 7.06 -3.84 -8.09
N ARG A 173 7.93 -4.67 -7.51
CA ARG A 173 8.11 -6.04 -8.00
C ARG A 173 6.87 -6.91 -7.81
N THR A 174 6.19 -6.77 -6.68
CA THR A 174 4.95 -7.49 -6.41
C THR A 174 3.88 -7.12 -7.44
N LEU A 175 3.73 -5.83 -7.77
CA LEU A 175 2.79 -5.36 -8.78
C LEU A 175 3.13 -5.88 -10.18
N ALA A 176 4.41 -5.96 -10.55
CA ALA A 176 4.84 -6.58 -11.81
C ALA A 176 4.47 -8.07 -11.86
N LEU A 177 4.74 -8.83 -10.80
CA LEU A 177 4.36 -10.25 -10.72
C LEU A 177 2.83 -10.45 -10.77
N ILE A 178 2.07 -9.56 -10.15
CA ILE A 178 0.60 -9.57 -10.21
C ILE A 178 0.13 -9.26 -11.64
N ARG A 179 0.73 -8.27 -12.31
CA ARG A 179 0.43 -7.92 -13.71
C ARG A 179 0.67 -9.10 -14.64
N ASP A 180 1.78 -9.83 -14.46
CA ASP A 180 2.13 -11.00 -15.26
C ASP A 180 1.20 -12.19 -14.98
N ALA A 181 0.77 -12.34 -13.73
CA ALA A 181 -0.20 -13.36 -13.33
C ALA A 181 -1.59 -13.15 -13.95
N ARG A 182 -2.00 -11.89 -14.17
CA ARG A 182 -3.35 -11.51 -14.64
C ARG A 182 -4.42 -12.24 -13.80
N ALA A 183 -5.38 -12.89 -14.44
CA ALA A 183 -6.48 -13.59 -13.78
C ALA A 183 -6.03 -14.76 -12.88
N THR A 184 -4.83 -15.31 -13.12
CA THR A 184 -4.30 -16.40 -12.27
C THR A 184 -3.85 -15.91 -10.89
N ALA A 185 -3.69 -14.60 -10.69
CA ALA A 185 -3.32 -14.00 -9.40
C ALA A 185 -4.29 -14.37 -8.27
N LEU A 186 -5.58 -14.53 -8.57
CA LEU A 186 -6.60 -14.89 -7.56
C LEU A 186 -6.51 -16.35 -7.09
N HIS A 187 -5.80 -17.18 -7.85
CA HIS A 187 -5.70 -18.62 -7.60
C HIS A 187 -4.35 -19.04 -7.02
N ARG A 188 -3.35 -18.16 -7.05
CA ARG A 188 -1.99 -18.47 -6.59
C ARG A 188 -1.45 -17.39 -5.68
N HIS A 189 -0.60 -17.79 -4.74
CA HIS A 189 0.06 -16.83 -3.86
C HIS A 189 1.20 -16.11 -4.61
N VAL A 190 1.01 -14.84 -4.95
CA VAL A 190 2.07 -14.02 -5.59
C VAL A 190 3.07 -13.55 -4.54
N LYS A 191 4.35 -13.92 -4.70
CA LYS A 191 5.41 -13.58 -3.74
C LYS A 191 6.73 -13.30 -4.43
N VAL A 192 7.39 -12.22 -4.04
CA VAL A 192 8.76 -11.94 -4.44
C VAL A 192 9.69 -13.05 -3.91
N PRO A 193 10.46 -13.74 -4.77
CA PRO A 193 11.39 -14.77 -4.35
C PRO A 193 12.41 -14.26 -3.33
N ARG A 194 12.78 -15.10 -2.34
CA ARG A 194 13.73 -14.73 -1.28
C ARG A 194 15.10 -14.30 -1.84
N LYS A 195 15.55 -14.92 -2.94
CA LYS A 195 16.79 -14.55 -3.63
C LYS A 195 16.73 -13.13 -4.19
N GLU A 196 15.62 -12.76 -4.82
CA GLU A 196 15.39 -11.42 -5.36
C GLU A 196 15.29 -10.37 -4.25
N MET A 197 14.54 -10.68 -3.17
CA MET A 197 14.47 -9.83 -1.97
C MET A 197 15.87 -9.54 -1.40
N ARG A 198 16.72 -10.57 -1.25
CA ARG A 198 18.11 -10.39 -0.80
C ARG A 198 18.90 -9.50 -1.76
N GLY A 199 18.73 -9.69 -3.07
CA GLY A 199 19.36 -8.85 -4.10
C GLY A 199 18.98 -7.37 -3.98
N ILE A 200 17.70 -7.06 -3.76
CA ILE A 200 17.21 -5.69 -3.53
C ILE A 200 17.90 -5.09 -2.30
N VAL A 201 17.87 -5.81 -1.17
CA VAL A 201 18.48 -5.36 0.09
C VAL A 201 19.98 -5.12 -0.06
N THR A 202 20.72 -6.09 -0.61
CA THR A 202 22.16 -5.97 -0.83
C THR A 202 22.48 -4.78 -1.73
N SER A 203 21.71 -4.56 -2.80
CA SER A 203 21.93 -3.43 -3.71
C SER A 203 21.64 -2.07 -3.07
N LEU A 204 20.68 -1.97 -2.15
CA LEU A 204 20.42 -0.73 -1.41
C LEU A 204 21.53 -0.43 -0.40
N ILE A 205 22.01 -1.44 0.31
CA ILE A 205 23.06 -1.31 1.31
C ILE A 205 24.40 -0.98 0.64
N SER A 206 24.80 -1.71 -0.40
CA SER A 206 26.08 -1.50 -1.08
C SER A 206 26.18 -0.14 -1.77
N SER A 207 25.05 0.40 -2.25
CA SER A 207 24.96 1.74 -2.83
C SER A 207 24.71 2.85 -1.81
N LEU A 208 24.67 2.52 -0.51
CA LEU A 208 24.39 3.44 0.59
C LEU A 208 23.10 4.26 0.40
N GLY A 209 22.08 3.66 -0.24
CA GLY A 209 20.83 4.33 -0.57
C GLY A 209 21.00 5.43 -1.62
N SER A 210 21.89 5.23 -2.59
CA SER A 210 22.06 6.14 -3.73
C SER A 210 20.75 6.32 -4.49
N ARG A 211 20.39 7.59 -4.75
CA ARG A 211 19.16 7.96 -5.48
C ARG A 211 19.15 7.39 -6.90
N SER A 212 20.29 7.48 -7.59
CA SER A 212 20.45 6.91 -8.93
C SER A 212 20.19 5.40 -8.92
N ARG A 213 20.74 4.69 -7.92
CA ARG A 213 20.54 3.24 -7.80
C ARG A 213 19.10 2.87 -7.46
N ILE A 214 18.47 3.60 -6.55
CA ILE A 214 17.04 3.45 -6.22
C ILE A 214 16.18 3.59 -7.49
N ASN A 215 16.41 4.63 -8.28
CA ASN A 215 15.64 4.88 -9.51
C ASN A 215 15.89 3.80 -10.58
N SER A 216 17.12 3.29 -10.69
CA SER A 216 17.43 2.15 -11.57
C SER A 216 16.67 0.89 -11.14
N LEU A 217 16.76 0.52 -9.85
CA LEU A 217 16.06 -0.63 -9.30
C LEU A 217 14.55 -0.52 -9.48
N HIS A 218 13.97 0.65 -9.25
CA HIS A 218 12.54 0.85 -9.45
C HIS A 218 12.14 0.59 -10.90
N ARG A 219 12.89 1.09 -11.89
CA ARG A 219 12.63 0.80 -13.31
C ARG A 219 12.80 -0.68 -13.66
N GLU A 220 13.82 -1.33 -13.10
CA GLU A 220 14.08 -2.76 -13.31
C GLU A 220 12.95 -3.63 -12.74
N LEU A 221 12.49 -3.34 -11.52
CA LEU A 221 11.49 -4.13 -10.80
C LEU A 221 10.05 -3.88 -11.27
N SER A 222 9.78 -2.74 -11.90
CA SER A 222 8.47 -2.39 -12.47
C SER A 222 8.21 -2.98 -13.86
N ARG A 223 9.22 -3.62 -14.47
CA ARG A 223 9.10 -4.42 -15.70
C ARG A 223 8.52 -5.80 -15.42
#